data_AF-A0A7I4YG16-F1
#
_entry.id   AF-A0A7I4YG16-F1
#
_cell.length_a   1.000
_cell.length_b   1.000
_cell.length_c   1.000
_cell.angle_alpha   90.00
_cell.angle_beta   90.00
_cell.angle_gamma   90.00
#
_symmetry.space_group_name_H-M   'P 1'
#
loop_
_entity.id
_entity.type
_entity.pdbx_description
1 polymer ?
#
loop_
_entity_poly.entity_id
_entity_poly.type
_entity_poly.pdbx_seq_one_letter_code
_entity_poly.pdbx_strand_id
1 'polypeptide(L)'
;LWRSTWSRSLGFASYIQLFFFIMEDVCSGKTRVYPVDESHTYDEETKSCYFIGTLSDFHNTHLDCENVYGKLIVDNLHGSRFWLHRQGFYKVEGCIVVTSIRELKYFYDNGTIILPNPKFCEYEYSLLIYGNPNLKLLFLGEEKRNFENIFMRANRKLRSSRIRGFGSVWRKKLRSIDIGSHRDCTMEMAMKDVSCTTLVGDVVYQPENNTNKRVWSRVKKVHGTILINGVSEERLRLPKGLVIHGWARRVVRITNNHILRNIDVLLHIKVRGPEPWFWFRNNSKLCHTPNMKKKIEEKLMRKLEWNEDCYGMSTQYETTEDTTVTTLISTDSTSKSPLLTMGTKGNTEISAISGTKPTTKWYLIGEHEYIDTDYGTESNLTKIVPLVVISCLLLGSCAICFIVTLGLLSSRRTQKFSGIEHNYPANAELSVSTGRAQQAGEDTETARKKSKSKTGRVRYEKKPLRKRRRDYRGRRIKAKRRHSEDKSR
;
A
#
# COMPACT_ATOMS: atom_id res chain seq x y z
N LEU A 1 -37.25 20.27 -26.42
CA LEU A 1 -37.27 19.52 -25.14
C LEU A 1 -37.16 17.99 -25.31
N TRP A 2 -37.99 17.31 -26.11
CA TRP A 2 -38.11 15.84 -26.13
C TRP A 2 -36.81 15.02 -26.27
N ARG A 3 -35.82 15.45 -27.07
CA ARG A 3 -34.52 14.77 -27.17
C ARG A 3 -33.70 14.82 -25.86
N SER A 4 -33.89 15.85 -25.03
CA SER A 4 -33.19 16.01 -23.74
C SER A 4 -33.74 15.11 -22.64
N THR A 5 -35.02 14.72 -22.70
CA THR A 5 -35.60 13.78 -21.73
C THR A 5 -35.17 12.35 -22.06
N TRP A 6 -35.26 11.93 -23.33
CA TRP A 6 -34.81 10.60 -23.77
C TRP A 6 -33.35 10.27 -23.44
N SER A 7 -32.43 11.23 -23.64
CA SER A 7 -31.01 11.02 -23.29
C SER A 7 -30.77 10.81 -21.80
N ARG A 8 -31.61 11.39 -20.92
CA ARG A 8 -31.55 11.17 -19.47
C ARG A 8 -32.16 9.83 -19.07
N SER A 9 -33.24 9.39 -19.73
CA SER A 9 -33.84 8.07 -19.52
C SER A 9 -32.86 6.93 -19.80
N LEU A 10 -32.12 7.01 -20.91
CA LEU A 10 -31.12 6.01 -21.29
C LEU A 10 -29.97 5.92 -20.28
N GLY A 11 -29.42 7.07 -19.85
CA GLY A 11 -28.38 7.09 -18.82
C GLY A 11 -28.83 6.51 -17.47
N PHE A 12 -30.09 6.76 -17.09
CA PHE A 12 -30.69 6.19 -15.88
C PHE A 12 -30.91 4.67 -15.99
N ALA A 13 -31.36 4.18 -17.15
CA ALA A 13 -31.51 2.75 -17.42
C ALA A 13 -30.16 2.00 -17.34
N SER A 14 -29.10 2.54 -17.96
CA SER A 14 -27.75 1.96 -17.86
C SER A 14 -27.20 1.99 -16.42
N TYR A 15 -27.51 3.04 -15.64
CA TYR A 15 -27.14 3.09 -14.23
C TYR A 15 -27.88 2.04 -13.38
N ILE A 16 -29.18 1.87 -13.59
CA ILE A 16 -29.99 0.82 -12.96
C ILE A 16 -29.44 -0.57 -13.32
N GLN A 17 -29.13 -0.82 -14.58
CA GLN A 17 -28.63 -2.13 -15.02
C GLN A 17 -27.25 -2.44 -14.42
N LEU A 18 -26.34 -1.46 -14.35
CA LEU A 18 -25.06 -1.60 -13.66
C LEU A 18 -25.25 -1.84 -12.15
N PHE A 19 -26.22 -1.16 -11.52
CA PHE A 19 -26.54 -1.37 -10.11
C PHE A 19 -27.10 -2.78 -9.85
N PHE A 20 -27.98 -3.29 -10.71
CA PHE A 20 -28.46 -4.68 -10.61
C PHE A 20 -27.35 -5.70 -10.78
N PHE A 21 -26.42 -5.53 -11.73
CA PHE A 21 -25.25 -6.41 -11.85
C PHE A 21 -24.37 -6.43 -10.59
N ILE A 22 -24.12 -5.26 -9.99
CA ILE A 22 -23.35 -5.17 -8.72
C ILE A 22 -24.12 -5.82 -7.57
N MET A 23 -25.43 -5.61 -7.49
CA MET A 23 -26.28 -6.20 -6.44
C MET A 23 -26.44 -7.72 -6.60
N GLU A 24 -26.49 -8.25 -7.83
CA GLU A 24 -26.55 -9.69 -8.07
C GLU A 24 -25.25 -10.38 -7.65
N ASP A 25 -24.09 -9.79 -7.93
CA ASP A 25 -22.79 -10.30 -7.49
C ASP A 25 -22.66 -10.27 -5.95
N VAL A 26 -23.16 -9.21 -5.30
CA VAL A 26 -23.15 -9.07 -3.82
C VAL A 26 -24.20 -9.96 -3.12
N CYS A 27 -25.39 -10.13 -3.70
CA CYS A 27 -26.51 -10.83 -3.06
C CYS A 27 -26.66 -12.30 -3.46
N SER A 28 -26.03 -12.76 -4.56
CA SER A 28 -26.15 -14.17 -4.98
C SER A 28 -25.51 -15.15 -3.98
N GLY A 29 -24.70 -14.66 -3.03
CA GLY A 29 -24.01 -15.49 -2.03
C GLY A 29 -23.00 -16.46 -2.64
N LYS A 30 -22.77 -16.39 -3.96
CA LYS A 30 -21.81 -17.24 -4.66
C LYS A 30 -20.41 -16.85 -4.20
N THR A 31 -19.85 -17.67 -3.32
CA THR A 31 -18.47 -17.56 -2.88
C THR A 31 -17.59 -17.54 -4.13
N ARG A 32 -16.93 -16.41 -4.41
CA ARG A 32 -16.12 -16.27 -5.60
C ARG A 32 -15.03 -17.33 -5.59
N VAL A 33 -15.17 -18.31 -6.48
CA VAL A 33 -14.17 -19.37 -6.68
C VAL A 33 -12.96 -18.72 -7.32
N TYR A 34 -11.80 -18.93 -6.72
CA TYR A 34 -10.52 -18.50 -7.26
C TYR A 34 -9.88 -19.68 -7.99
N PRO A 35 -9.15 -19.45 -9.09
CA PRO A 35 -8.51 -20.53 -9.83
C PRO A 35 -7.38 -21.20 -9.05
N VAL A 36 -6.89 -20.58 -7.95
CA VAL A 36 -5.77 -21.05 -7.14
C VAL A 36 -5.94 -20.72 -5.66
N ASP A 37 -5.31 -21.54 -4.81
CA ASP A 37 -5.14 -21.32 -3.37
C ASP A 37 -3.88 -22.02 -2.84
N GLU A 38 -3.76 -22.16 -1.52
CA GLU A 38 -2.63 -22.78 -0.83
C GLU A 38 -2.46 -24.27 -1.15
N SER A 39 -3.55 -24.96 -1.49
CA SER A 39 -3.54 -26.38 -1.84
C SER A 39 -3.40 -26.61 -3.35
N HIS A 40 -3.90 -25.67 -4.16
CA HIS A 40 -3.81 -25.69 -5.61
C HIS A 40 -3.07 -24.45 -6.10
N THR A 41 -1.75 -24.52 -6.12
CA THR A 41 -0.87 -23.34 -6.27
C THR A 41 -0.72 -22.84 -7.70
N TYR A 42 -1.11 -23.61 -8.72
CA TYR A 42 -1.03 -23.24 -10.13
C TYR A 42 -2.22 -23.79 -10.93
N ASP A 43 -2.83 -22.92 -11.74
CA ASP A 43 -3.84 -23.26 -12.72
C ASP A 43 -3.34 -22.89 -14.13
N GLU A 44 -3.30 -23.88 -15.02
CA GLU A 44 -2.76 -23.74 -16.38
C GLU A 44 -3.72 -22.99 -17.31
N GLU A 45 -5.04 -23.18 -17.17
CA GLU A 45 -6.03 -22.58 -18.08
C GLU A 45 -6.01 -21.05 -18.00
N THR A 46 -5.95 -20.51 -16.78
CA THR A 46 -5.90 -19.05 -16.56
C THR A 46 -4.50 -18.51 -16.30
N LYS A 47 -3.46 -19.37 -16.32
CA LYS A 47 -2.07 -19.05 -15.94
C LYS A 47 -2.00 -18.33 -14.60
N SER A 48 -2.74 -18.85 -13.63
CA SER A 48 -2.86 -18.27 -12.29
C SER A 48 -1.96 -18.98 -11.31
N CYS A 49 -1.39 -18.25 -10.36
CA CYS A 49 -0.58 -18.84 -9.28
C CYS A 49 -0.93 -18.26 -7.92
N TYR A 50 -1.02 -19.11 -6.90
CA TYR A 50 -0.96 -18.67 -5.50
C TYR A 50 0.50 -18.43 -5.12
N PHE A 51 0.84 -17.25 -4.61
CA PHE A 51 2.22 -16.95 -4.23
C PHE A 51 2.37 -15.94 -3.08
N ILE A 52 3.11 -16.35 -2.05
CA ILE A 52 3.57 -15.48 -0.97
C ILE A 52 5.09 -15.61 -0.88
N GLY A 53 5.82 -14.54 -1.18
CA GLY A 53 7.28 -14.58 -1.20
C GLY A 53 7.93 -13.37 -1.86
N THR A 54 9.20 -13.51 -2.23
CA THR A 54 9.95 -12.46 -2.94
C THR A 54 9.82 -12.58 -4.47
N LEU A 55 10.09 -11.49 -5.20
CA LEU A 55 10.09 -11.49 -6.66
C LEU A 55 11.22 -12.35 -7.22
N SER A 56 12.37 -12.41 -6.52
CA SER A 56 13.46 -13.35 -6.85
C SER A 56 12.99 -14.80 -6.78
N ASP A 57 12.29 -15.18 -5.70
CA ASP A 57 11.79 -16.56 -5.52
C ASP A 57 10.70 -16.90 -6.54
N PHE A 58 9.84 -15.93 -6.88
CA PHE A 58 8.81 -16.08 -7.90
C PHE A 58 9.38 -16.49 -9.26
N HIS A 59 10.39 -15.75 -9.74
CA HIS A 59 11.02 -16.03 -11.04
C HIS A 59 11.74 -17.37 -11.10
N ASN A 60 12.15 -17.93 -9.96
CA ASN A 60 12.74 -19.26 -9.89
C ASN A 60 11.70 -20.40 -9.92
N THR A 61 10.41 -20.09 -9.72
CA THR A 61 9.37 -21.11 -9.44
C THR A 61 8.14 -21.03 -10.36
N HIS A 62 7.82 -19.86 -10.93
CA HIS A 62 6.55 -19.60 -11.62
C HIS A 62 6.76 -18.83 -12.95
N LEU A 63 7.54 -19.38 -13.87
CA LEU A 63 7.95 -18.71 -15.13
C LEU A 63 6.79 -18.34 -16.08
N ASP A 64 5.75 -19.15 -16.16
CA ASP A 64 4.63 -18.98 -17.11
C ASP A 64 3.41 -18.26 -16.52
N CYS A 65 3.57 -17.64 -15.36
CA CYS A 65 2.47 -17.10 -14.56
C CYS A 65 2.12 -15.65 -14.90
N GLU A 66 0.88 -15.40 -15.32
CA GLU A 66 0.39 -14.06 -15.70
C GLU A 66 -0.50 -13.42 -14.61
N ASN A 67 -1.16 -14.25 -13.79
CA ASN A 67 -2.13 -13.84 -12.76
C ASN A 67 -1.69 -14.31 -11.36
N VAL A 68 -1.17 -13.39 -10.54
CA VAL A 68 -0.72 -13.72 -9.17
C VAL A 68 -1.84 -13.50 -8.16
N TYR A 69 -2.06 -14.47 -7.28
CA TYR A 69 -2.94 -14.38 -6.12
C TYR A 69 -2.09 -14.51 -4.85
N GLY A 70 -1.87 -13.40 -4.13
CA GLY A 70 -1.03 -13.44 -2.94
C GLY A 70 -0.31 -12.16 -2.58
N LYS A 71 0.90 -12.31 -2.04
CA LYS A 71 1.76 -11.25 -1.51
C LYS A 71 3.12 -11.29 -2.19
N LEU A 72 3.34 -10.35 -3.10
CA LEU A 72 4.59 -10.24 -3.86
C LEU A 72 5.51 -9.16 -3.25
N ILE A 73 6.64 -9.56 -2.70
CA ILE A 73 7.66 -8.66 -2.14
C ILE A 73 8.74 -8.40 -3.21
N VAL A 74 8.77 -7.18 -3.76
CA VAL A 74 9.84 -6.76 -4.69
C VAL A 74 11.12 -6.54 -3.90
N ASP A 75 12.05 -7.47 -4.07
CA ASP A 75 13.37 -7.50 -3.43
C ASP A 75 14.51 -7.18 -4.42
N ASN A 76 15.74 -7.19 -3.90
CA ASN A 76 17.03 -7.22 -4.59
C ASN A 76 17.08 -6.83 -6.09
N LEU A 77 16.81 -5.57 -6.42
CA LEU A 77 16.89 -5.11 -7.81
C LEU A 77 18.33 -4.76 -8.23
N HIS A 78 18.81 -5.43 -9.27
CA HIS A 78 20.02 -5.03 -9.98
C HIS A 78 19.80 -3.73 -10.77
N GLY A 79 20.16 -2.61 -10.14
CA GLY A 79 20.18 -1.30 -10.75
C GLY A 79 18.97 -0.40 -10.45
N SER A 80 18.98 0.77 -11.07
CA SER A 80 18.21 1.91 -10.55
C SER A 80 16.81 2.12 -11.11
N ARG A 81 16.33 1.24 -12.00
CA ARG A 81 15.03 1.33 -12.66
C ARG A 81 14.30 0.00 -12.56
N PHE A 82 13.05 0.03 -12.11
CA PHE A 82 12.18 -1.13 -12.06
C PHE A 82 10.96 -0.93 -12.96
N TRP A 83 10.54 -1.98 -13.65
CA TRP A 83 9.33 -2.00 -14.46
C TRP A 83 8.50 -3.22 -14.07
N LEU A 84 7.42 -3.02 -13.31
CA LEU A 84 6.60 -4.13 -12.78
C LEU A 84 5.89 -4.89 -13.90
N HIS A 85 5.28 -4.19 -14.85
CA HIS A 85 4.67 -4.79 -16.05
C HIS A 85 5.66 -5.56 -16.96
N ARG A 86 6.98 -5.39 -16.79
CA ARG A 86 7.99 -6.18 -17.52
C ARG A 86 8.34 -7.50 -16.85
N GLN A 87 7.77 -7.79 -15.69
CA GLN A 87 7.94 -9.06 -14.99
C GLN A 87 6.95 -10.14 -15.46
N GLY A 88 6.11 -9.87 -16.46
CA GLY A 88 5.07 -10.80 -16.95
C GLY A 88 3.69 -10.62 -16.32
N PHE A 89 3.59 -9.92 -15.19
CA PHE A 89 2.32 -9.76 -14.47
C PHE A 89 1.27 -8.95 -15.22
N TYR A 90 0.21 -9.62 -15.67
CA TYR A 90 -1.04 -9.00 -16.11
C TYR A 90 -1.88 -8.57 -14.90
N LYS A 91 -2.03 -9.44 -13.90
CA LYS A 91 -2.84 -9.17 -12.69
C LYS A 91 -2.13 -9.62 -11.41
N VAL A 92 -2.32 -8.85 -10.35
CA VAL A 92 -2.01 -9.25 -8.97
C VAL A 92 -3.24 -9.00 -8.10
N GLU A 93 -3.77 -10.05 -7.48
CA GLU A 93 -4.92 -10.01 -6.59
C GLU A 93 -4.47 -10.38 -5.15
N GLY A 94 -4.44 -9.38 -4.27
CA GLY A 94 -3.72 -9.42 -2.99
C GLY A 94 -2.94 -8.13 -2.79
N CYS A 95 -1.61 -8.20 -2.65
CA CYS A 95 -0.77 -7.01 -2.47
C CYS A 95 0.65 -7.12 -3.06
N ILE A 96 1.23 -5.96 -3.39
CA ILE A 96 2.64 -5.81 -3.79
C ILE A 96 3.37 -4.91 -2.81
N VAL A 97 4.54 -5.35 -2.34
CA VAL A 97 5.38 -4.65 -1.36
C VAL A 97 6.72 -4.30 -1.99
N VAL A 98 7.02 -3.00 -2.12
CA VAL A 98 8.27 -2.48 -2.70
C VAL A 98 9.05 -1.79 -1.59
N THR A 99 9.98 -2.50 -0.95
CA THR A 99 10.63 -2.00 0.28
C THR A 99 12.14 -2.17 0.33
N SER A 100 12.79 -1.19 0.97
CA SER A 100 14.21 -1.23 1.35
C SER A 100 15.21 -1.35 0.19
N ILE A 101 14.76 -1.08 -1.05
CA ILE A 101 15.59 -1.19 -2.25
C ILE A 101 16.45 0.06 -2.41
N ARG A 102 17.68 0.01 -1.87
CA ARG A 102 18.60 1.17 -1.85
C ARG A 102 18.97 1.68 -3.24
N GLU A 103 19.02 0.84 -4.28
CA GLU A 103 19.43 1.27 -5.62
C GLU A 103 18.31 1.89 -6.44
N LEU A 104 17.06 1.59 -6.11
CA LEU A 104 15.87 2.00 -6.84
C LEU A 104 15.77 3.54 -6.89
N LYS A 105 15.82 4.11 -8.10
CA LYS A 105 15.63 5.55 -8.37
C LYS A 105 14.35 5.83 -9.13
N TYR A 106 13.85 4.87 -9.90
CA TYR A 106 12.65 5.01 -10.73
C TYR A 106 11.84 3.71 -10.67
N PHE A 107 10.57 3.80 -10.26
CA PHE A 107 9.61 2.70 -10.35
C PHE A 107 8.59 3.02 -11.44
N TYR A 108 8.36 2.07 -12.34
CA TYR A 108 7.42 2.18 -13.45
C TYR A 108 6.46 1.01 -13.44
N ASP A 109 5.19 1.32 -13.61
CA ASP A 109 4.12 0.35 -13.76
C ASP A 109 3.05 0.97 -14.66
N ASN A 110 2.56 0.20 -15.64
CA ASN A 110 1.71 0.73 -16.71
C ASN A 110 0.78 -0.31 -17.35
N GLY A 111 0.41 -1.35 -16.62
CA GLY A 111 -0.48 -2.39 -17.17
C GLY A 111 -0.83 -3.51 -16.21
N THR A 112 -0.09 -3.67 -15.10
CA THR A 112 -0.45 -4.67 -14.09
C THR A 112 -1.73 -4.22 -13.35
N ILE A 113 -2.79 -5.01 -13.40
CA ILE A 113 -4.01 -4.76 -12.64
C ILE A 113 -3.76 -5.21 -11.20
N ILE A 114 -3.83 -4.29 -10.22
CA ILE A 114 -3.59 -4.62 -8.80
C ILE A 114 -4.90 -4.47 -8.02
N LEU A 115 -5.47 -5.59 -7.60
CA LEU A 115 -6.72 -5.66 -6.84
C LEU A 115 -6.41 -6.01 -5.37
N PRO A 116 -6.97 -5.30 -4.37
CA PRO A 116 -6.88 -5.73 -2.97
C PRO A 116 -7.61 -7.06 -2.80
N ASN A 117 -7.06 -7.99 -2.04
CA ASN A 117 -7.82 -9.16 -1.60
C ASN A 117 -7.33 -9.67 -0.24
N PRO A 118 -8.12 -9.51 0.85
CA PRO A 118 -7.72 -9.89 2.20
C PRO A 118 -7.58 -11.41 2.40
N LYS A 119 -8.10 -12.25 1.49
CA LYS A 119 -7.84 -13.71 1.49
C LYS A 119 -6.38 -14.01 1.14
N PHE A 120 -5.79 -13.22 0.24
CA PHE A 120 -4.49 -13.49 -0.37
C PHE A 120 -3.36 -12.58 0.16
N CYS A 121 -3.71 -11.42 0.71
CA CYS A 121 -2.78 -10.61 1.48
C CYS A 121 -3.52 -9.91 2.62
N GLU A 122 -3.07 -10.12 3.86
CA GLU A 122 -3.63 -9.54 5.09
C GLU A 122 -3.60 -8.00 5.16
N TYR A 123 -2.99 -7.33 4.19
CA TYR A 123 -2.84 -5.87 4.16
C TYR A 123 -4.07 -5.16 3.59
N GLU A 124 -4.45 -4.05 4.24
CA GLU A 124 -5.43 -3.07 3.77
C GLU A 124 -5.05 -2.44 2.41
N TYR A 125 -3.74 -2.35 2.14
CA TYR A 125 -3.18 -1.76 0.92
C TYR A 125 -2.79 -2.83 -0.10
N SER A 126 -3.20 -2.64 -1.36
CA SER A 126 -2.80 -3.50 -2.48
C SER A 126 -1.43 -3.12 -3.06
N LEU A 127 -0.94 -1.90 -2.81
CA LEU A 127 0.41 -1.49 -3.19
C LEU A 127 1.08 -0.67 -2.08
N LEU A 128 2.15 -1.20 -1.50
CA LEU A 128 2.95 -0.55 -0.48
C LEU A 128 4.34 -0.23 -1.05
N ILE A 129 4.70 1.06 -1.13
CA ILE A 129 6.04 1.48 -1.56
C ILE A 129 6.69 2.28 -0.43
N TYR A 130 7.61 1.69 0.31
CA TYR A 130 8.22 2.39 1.46
C TYR A 130 9.70 2.09 1.67
N GLY A 131 10.40 3.02 2.33
CA GLY A 131 11.80 2.78 2.70
C GLY A 131 12.77 2.68 1.53
N ASN A 132 12.44 3.24 0.36
CA ASN A 132 13.33 3.28 -0.80
C ASN A 132 14.03 4.66 -0.84
N PRO A 133 15.17 4.86 -0.14
CA PRO A 133 15.73 6.18 0.13
C PRO A 133 16.21 6.93 -1.12
N ASN A 134 16.44 6.20 -2.22
CA ASN A 134 16.89 6.76 -3.49
C ASN A 134 15.79 6.92 -4.55
N LEU A 135 14.55 6.47 -4.27
CA LEU A 135 13.43 6.59 -5.19
C LEU A 135 13.15 8.07 -5.46
N LYS A 136 13.18 8.48 -6.73
CA LYS A 136 13.03 9.90 -7.17
C LYS A 136 11.76 10.13 -7.98
N LEU A 137 11.28 9.10 -8.67
CA LEU A 137 10.15 9.16 -9.59
C LEU A 137 9.36 7.86 -9.48
N LEU A 138 8.05 8.01 -9.44
CA LEU A 138 7.09 6.92 -9.49
C LEU A 138 6.18 7.16 -10.69
N PHE A 139 5.98 6.12 -11.50
CA PHE A 139 5.04 6.13 -12.60
C PHE A 139 4.04 4.98 -12.43
N LEU A 140 2.75 5.30 -12.35
CA LEU A 140 1.65 4.34 -12.25
C LEU A 140 0.66 4.58 -13.40
N GLY A 141 0.31 3.53 -14.13
CA GLY A 141 -0.67 3.56 -15.23
C GLY A 141 -2.11 3.85 -14.76
N GLU A 142 -3.00 4.08 -15.73
CA GLU A 142 -4.42 4.41 -15.48
C GLU A 142 -5.32 3.21 -15.19
N GLU A 143 -4.85 1.98 -15.36
CA GLU A 143 -5.75 0.83 -15.37
C GLU A 143 -6.11 0.33 -13.96
N LYS A 144 -7.42 0.38 -13.67
CA LYS A 144 -8.15 -0.40 -12.67
C LYS A 144 -7.50 -0.51 -11.27
N ARG A 145 -7.07 0.62 -10.69
CA ARG A 145 -6.63 0.69 -9.28
C ARG A 145 -7.56 1.56 -8.44
N ASN A 146 -7.94 1.08 -7.25
CA ASN A 146 -8.41 1.97 -6.21
C ASN A 146 -7.19 2.62 -5.51
N PHE A 147 -7.15 3.95 -5.55
CA PHE A 147 -6.10 4.76 -4.95
C PHE A 147 -6.07 4.74 -3.43
N GLU A 148 -7.20 4.46 -2.80
CA GLU A 148 -7.32 4.34 -1.34
C GLU A 148 -6.42 3.21 -0.80
N ASN A 149 -6.07 2.26 -1.66
CA ASN A 149 -5.29 1.06 -1.32
C ASN A 149 -3.79 1.20 -1.66
N ILE A 150 -3.29 2.42 -1.89
CA ILE A 150 -1.86 2.69 -2.16
C ILE A 150 -1.22 3.42 -0.97
N PHE A 151 -0.24 2.79 -0.34
CA PHE A 151 0.54 3.36 0.76
C PHE A 151 1.96 3.74 0.32
N MET A 152 2.39 4.96 0.64
CA MET A 152 3.74 5.44 0.32
C MET A 152 4.36 6.27 1.45
N ARG A 153 5.45 5.82 2.09
CA ARG A 153 6.19 6.60 3.11
C ARG A 153 7.68 6.28 3.12
N ALA A 154 8.48 7.07 3.85
CA ALA A 154 9.92 6.84 4.01
C ALA A 154 10.76 6.81 2.71
N ASN A 155 10.24 7.33 1.59
CA ASN A 155 10.94 7.41 0.30
C ASN A 155 11.62 8.77 0.14
N ARG A 156 12.72 9.03 0.88
CA ARG A 156 13.29 10.39 1.11
C ARG A 156 13.54 11.28 -0.11
N LYS A 157 13.78 10.71 -1.31
CA LYS A 157 14.04 11.49 -2.54
C LYS A 157 12.81 11.61 -3.45
N LEU A 158 11.70 10.97 -3.10
CA LEU A 158 10.43 11.07 -3.81
C LEU A 158 9.75 12.38 -3.41
N ARG A 159 9.09 13.01 -4.38
CA ARG A 159 8.28 14.22 -4.16
C ARG A 159 6.95 14.01 -4.86
N SER A 160 5.85 14.54 -4.34
CA SER A 160 4.52 14.36 -4.93
C SER A 160 4.44 14.87 -6.38
N SER A 161 5.23 15.90 -6.74
CA SER A 161 5.39 16.39 -8.12
C SER A 161 6.16 15.46 -9.07
N ARG A 162 6.77 14.40 -8.55
CA ARG A 162 7.48 13.34 -9.30
C ARG A 162 6.71 12.02 -9.34
N ILE A 163 5.53 11.97 -8.71
CA ILE A 163 4.55 10.92 -8.94
C ILE A 163 3.79 11.26 -10.23
N ARG A 164 3.73 10.32 -11.16
CA ARG A 164 3.14 10.48 -12.49
C ARG A 164 2.23 9.30 -12.81
N GLY A 165 1.26 9.57 -13.68
CA GLY A 165 0.47 8.58 -14.38
C GLY A 165 -0.08 9.21 -15.65
N PHE A 166 -0.74 8.39 -16.48
CA PHE A 166 -1.54 8.91 -17.59
C PHE A 166 -2.80 9.65 -17.06
N GLY A 167 -3.53 10.34 -17.93
CA GLY A 167 -4.75 11.06 -17.54
C GLY A 167 -4.59 12.42 -16.85
N SER A 168 -5.66 13.22 -16.88
CA SER A 168 -5.78 14.51 -16.15
C SER A 168 -6.41 14.32 -14.76
N VAL A 169 -7.43 13.46 -14.66
CA VAL A 169 -8.11 13.09 -13.40
C VAL A 169 -7.16 12.36 -12.46
N TRP A 170 -6.44 11.37 -12.98
CA TRP A 170 -5.41 10.59 -12.28
C TRP A 170 -4.31 11.47 -11.69
N ARG A 171 -3.85 12.49 -12.44
CA ARG A 171 -2.89 13.49 -11.95
C ARG A 171 -3.37 14.31 -10.76
N LYS A 172 -4.69 14.42 -10.49
CA LYS A 172 -5.21 15.03 -9.26
C LYS A 172 -5.16 14.04 -8.10
N LYS A 173 -5.70 12.81 -8.25
CA LYS A 173 -5.68 11.78 -7.20
C LYS A 173 -4.26 11.37 -6.78
N LEU A 174 -3.32 11.24 -7.72
CA LEU A 174 -1.91 10.94 -7.42
C LEU A 174 -1.22 12.01 -6.56
N ARG A 175 -1.70 13.27 -6.60
CA ARG A 175 -1.15 14.38 -5.80
C ARG A 175 -1.70 14.43 -4.37
N SER A 176 -2.85 13.80 -4.11
CA SER A 176 -3.42 13.71 -2.76
C SER A 176 -2.94 12.49 -1.96
N ILE A 177 -2.13 11.60 -2.55
CA ILE A 177 -1.50 10.51 -1.79
C ILE A 177 -0.46 11.12 -0.84
N ASP A 178 -0.64 10.85 0.46
CA ASP A 178 0.34 11.21 1.48
C ASP A 178 1.61 10.37 1.29
N ILE A 179 2.71 11.03 0.92
CA ILE A 179 4.04 10.40 0.72
C ILE A 179 4.89 10.34 2.00
N GLY A 180 4.34 10.81 3.11
CA GLY A 180 5.01 10.90 4.40
C GLY A 180 5.92 12.10 4.59
N SER A 181 6.52 12.16 5.78
CA SER A 181 7.45 13.21 6.20
C SER A 181 8.91 12.75 6.12
N HIS A 182 9.87 13.68 6.32
CA HIS A 182 11.29 13.33 6.45
C HIS A 182 11.60 12.52 7.74
N ARG A 183 10.69 12.54 8.73
CA ARG A 183 10.78 11.78 10.00
C ARG A 183 10.22 10.37 9.89
N ASP A 184 9.63 10.01 8.74
CA ASP A 184 9.09 8.69 8.44
C ASP A 184 10.25 7.83 7.90
N CYS A 185 10.57 6.75 8.59
CA CYS A 185 11.77 5.95 8.36
C CYS A 185 11.48 4.45 8.52
N THR A 186 12.19 3.58 7.79
CA THR A 186 12.30 2.17 8.21
C THR A 186 13.20 2.07 9.45
N MET A 187 13.19 0.93 10.15
CA MET A 187 14.11 0.69 11.26
C MET A 187 15.58 0.92 10.86
N GLU A 188 15.99 0.41 9.69
CA GLU A 188 17.36 0.56 9.16
C GLU A 188 17.76 2.04 8.92
N MET A 189 16.79 2.86 8.49
CA MET A 189 16.99 4.30 8.33
C MET A 189 17.02 5.02 9.69
N ALA A 190 16.15 4.62 10.62
CA ALA A 190 16.08 5.20 11.96
C ALA A 190 17.35 4.93 12.76
N MET A 191 17.97 3.75 12.66
CA MET A 191 19.29 3.48 13.29
C MET A 191 20.36 4.51 12.93
N LYS A 192 20.29 5.11 11.72
CA LYS A 192 21.28 6.03 11.16
C LYS A 192 20.90 7.50 11.31
N ASP A 193 19.64 7.80 11.61
CA ASP A 193 19.10 9.15 11.62
C ASP A 193 18.24 9.41 12.87
N VAL A 194 18.72 10.34 13.69
CA VAL A 194 18.10 10.73 14.97
C VAL A 194 16.83 11.55 14.80
N SER A 195 16.57 12.12 13.61
CA SER A 195 15.34 12.87 13.32
C SER A 195 14.11 11.98 13.06
N CYS A 196 14.31 10.68 12.87
CA CYS A 196 13.24 9.71 12.68
C CYS A 196 12.41 9.55 13.98
N THR A 197 11.16 10.02 13.95
CA THR A 197 10.18 9.86 15.04
C THR A 197 9.04 8.89 14.69
N THR A 198 8.99 8.42 13.43
CA THR A 198 7.93 7.56 12.91
C THR A 198 8.56 6.37 12.19
N LEU A 199 8.27 5.15 12.64
CA LEU A 199 8.68 3.94 11.91
C LEU A 199 7.63 3.54 10.86
N VAL A 200 8.12 2.97 9.76
CA VAL A 200 7.32 2.47 8.63
C VAL A 200 7.83 1.09 8.26
N GLY A 201 6.92 0.11 8.20
CA GLY A 201 7.25 -1.29 7.94
C GLY A 201 6.57 -2.25 8.90
N ASP A 202 6.76 -3.54 8.67
CA ASP A 202 6.59 -4.54 9.72
C ASP A 202 7.86 -4.53 10.58
N VAL A 203 7.73 -4.05 11.81
CA VAL A 203 8.86 -3.69 12.67
C VAL A 203 9.10 -4.75 13.73
N VAL A 204 10.31 -5.31 13.80
CA VAL A 204 10.71 -6.18 14.91
C VAL A 204 11.18 -5.34 16.09
N TYR A 205 10.63 -5.58 17.28
CA TYR A 205 11.09 -5.03 18.55
C TYR A 205 12.18 -5.93 19.12
N GLN A 206 13.43 -5.46 19.07
CA GLN A 206 14.64 -6.14 19.54
C GLN A 206 15.44 -5.17 20.45
N PRO A 207 15.09 -5.06 21.74
CA PRO A 207 15.67 -4.08 22.66
C PRO A 207 17.11 -4.38 23.09
N GLU A 208 17.60 -5.59 22.82
CA GLU A 208 18.93 -6.10 23.19
C GLU A 208 20.05 -5.27 22.55
N ASN A 209 19.78 -4.73 21.36
CA ASN A 209 20.68 -3.80 20.68
C ASN A 209 20.46 -2.37 21.21
N ASN A 210 21.47 -1.79 21.87
CA ASN A 210 21.49 -0.40 22.31
C ASN A 210 21.07 0.61 21.22
N THR A 211 21.35 0.33 19.94
CA THR A 211 20.92 1.15 18.81
C THR A 211 19.41 1.09 18.60
N ASN A 212 18.80 -0.11 18.64
CA ASN A 212 17.35 -0.28 18.59
C ASN A 212 16.68 0.41 19.78
N LYS A 213 17.23 0.24 20.99
CA LYS A 213 16.71 0.86 22.21
C LYS A 213 16.66 2.39 22.10
N ARG A 214 17.70 3.01 21.52
CA ARG A 214 17.76 4.44 21.20
C ARG A 214 16.82 4.87 20.07
N VAL A 215 16.44 3.97 19.16
CA VAL A 215 15.39 4.24 18.15
C VAL A 215 14.03 4.23 18.84
N TRP A 216 13.70 3.15 19.56
CA TRP A 216 12.42 3.03 20.26
C TRP A 216 12.18 4.19 21.21
N SER A 217 13.16 4.63 22.01
CA SER A 217 12.99 5.74 22.96
C SER A 217 12.55 7.08 22.35
N ARG A 218 12.72 7.30 21.05
CA ARG A 218 12.28 8.53 20.33
C ARG A 218 11.09 8.32 19.37
N VAL A 219 10.67 7.08 19.15
CA VAL A 219 9.59 6.77 18.21
C VAL A 219 8.24 7.06 18.85
N LYS A 220 7.46 7.92 18.21
CA LYS A 220 6.11 8.31 18.66
C LYS A 220 5.01 7.60 17.87
N LYS A 221 5.34 7.08 16.68
CA LYS A 221 4.37 6.45 15.78
C LYS A 221 4.97 5.28 14.99
N VAL A 222 4.16 4.26 14.73
CA VAL A 222 4.45 3.18 13.78
C VAL A 222 3.35 3.15 12.71
N HIS A 223 3.75 3.01 11.44
CA HIS A 223 2.88 2.67 10.32
C HIS A 223 3.24 1.27 9.80
N GLY A 224 2.35 0.31 10.03
CA GLY A 224 2.60 -1.12 9.83
C GLY A 224 2.49 -1.91 11.13
N THR A 225 2.98 -3.14 11.14
CA THR A 225 2.87 -4.05 12.31
C THR A 225 4.08 -3.97 13.25
N ILE A 226 3.93 -4.49 14.47
CA ILE A 226 5.04 -4.74 15.41
C ILE A 226 5.10 -6.23 15.74
N LEU A 227 6.29 -6.82 15.64
CA LEU A 227 6.61 -8.16 16.12
C LEU A 227 7.54 -8.08 17.34
N ILE A 228 7.08 -8.61 18.47
CA ILE A 228 7.83 -8.80 19.72
C ILE A 228 8.04 -10.31 19.86
N ASN A 229 9.19 -10.80 19.39
CA ASN A 229 9.48 -12.22 19.29
C ASN A 229 10.79 -12.58 19.98
N GLY A 230 10.76 -13.50 20.94
CA GLY A 230 11.95 -14.00 21.63
C GLY A 230 12.75 -12.95 22.41
N VAL A 231 12.10 -11.92 22.96
CA VAL A 231 12.82 -10.81 23.63
C VAL A 231 13.53 -11.26 24.90
N SER A 232 14.71 -10.70 25.16
CA SER A 232 15.51 -11.01 26.34
C SER A 232 15.32 -10.04 27.52
N GLU A 233 14.25 -9.24 27.53
CA GLU A 233 13.88 -8.34 28.64
C GLU A 233 12.62 -8.85 29.37
N GLU A 234 12.63 -8.87 30.71
CA GLU A 234 11.44 -9.26 31.50
C GLU A 234 10.27 -8.25 31.40
N ARG A 235 10.52 -7.03 30.91
CA ARG A 235 9.50 -5.97 30.76
C ARG A 235 9.56 -5.36 29.38
N LEU A 236 8.41 -5.25 28.72
CA LEU A 236 8.27 -4.57 27.44
C LEU A 236 8.45 -3.05 27.62
N ARG A 237 9.43 -2.45 26.92
CA ARG A 237 9.82 -1.03 27.05
C ARG A 237 9.45 -0.20 25.82
N LEU A 238 8.22 -0.37 25.32
CA LEU A 238 7.67 0.52 24.31
C LEU A 238 7.45 1.94 24.88
N PRO A 239 7.49 3.00 24.05
CA PRO A 239 7.17 4.35 24.50
C PRO A 239 5.72 4.49 24.98
N LYS A 240 5.52 5.10 26.15
CA LYS A 240 4.18 5.53 26.60
C LYS A 240 3.59 6.50 25.57
N GLY A 241 2.32 6.29 25.19
CA GLY A 241 1.66 7.09 24.17
C GLY A 241 2.03 6.72 22.71
N LEU A 242 2.76 5.63 22.47
CA LEU A 242 3.05 5.15 21.12
C LEU A 242 1.75 4.93 20.33
N VAL A 243 1.66 5.53 19.13
CA VAL A 243 0.52 5.36 18.22
C VAL A 243 0.87 4.40 17.09
N ILE A 244 0.11 3.32 16.93
CA ILE A 244 0.33 2.33 15.88
C ILE A 244 -0.84 2.40 14.90
N HIS A 245 -0.54 2.68 13.63
CA HIS A 245 -1.47 2.58 12.51
C HIS A 245 -1.10 1.31 11.74
N GLY A 246 -1.68 0.18 12.14
CA GLY A 246 -1.49 -1.11 11.50
C GLY A 246 -2.22 -1.19 10.16
N TRP A 247 -1.52 -1.70 9.15
CA TRP A 247 -2.08 -2.00 7.84
C TRP A 247 -2.57 -3.44 7.70
N ALA A 248 -2.39 -4.27 8.73
CA ALA A 248 -2.76 -5.69 8.74
C ALA A 248 -3.61 -6.00 9.98
N ARG A 249 -4.27 -7.15 9.99
CA ARG A 249 -4.76 -7.77 11.23
C ARG A 249 -3.56 -8.14 12.11
N ARG A 250 -3.80 -8.43 13.40
CA ARG A 250 -2.76 -8.82 14.37
C ARG A 250 -1.63 -7.76 14.47
N VAL A 251 -2.01 -6.48 14.48
CA VAL A 251 -1.13 -5.30 14.42
C VAL A 251 0.08 -5.38 15.36
N VAL A 252 -0.10 -5.89 16.58
CA VAL A 252 0.97 -6.17 17.55
C VAL A 252 0.99 -7.67 17.84
N ARG A 253 2.05 -8.35 17.42
CA ARG A 253 2.30 -9.78 17.64
C ARG A 253 3.31 -9.95 18.77
N ILE A 254 2.97 -10.73 19.80
CA ILE A 254 3.82 -11.02 20.96
C ILE A 254 3.96 -12.54 21.04
N THR A 255 5.10 -13.06 20.59
CA THR A 255 5.31 -14.49 20.34
C THR A 255 6.59 -15.04 20.96
N ASN A 256 6.58 -16.28 21.44
CA ASN A 256 7.77 -17.01 21.88
C ASN A 256 8.62 -16.30 22.96
N ASN A 257 7.99 -15.48 23.83
CA ASN A 257 8.72 -14.71 24.84
C ASN A 257 8.75 -15.46 26.17
N HIS A 258 9.77 -16.31 26.36
CA HIS A 258 9.92 -17.19 27.52
C HIS A 258 10.38 -16.52 28.82
N ILE A 259 10.78 -15.24 28.78
CA ILE A 259 11.16 -14.46 29.97
C ILE A 259 10.38 -13.15 30.14
N LEU A 260 9.56 -12.77 29.16
CA LEU A 260 8.74 -11.56 29.25
C LEU A 260 7.65 -11.76 30.31
N ARG A 261 7.72 -10.98 31.39
CA ARG A 261 6.75 -10.96 32.48
C ARG A 261 5.77 -9.82 32.32
N ASN A 262 6.30 -8.60 32.26
CA ASN A 262 5.51 -7.38 32.35
C ASN A 262 5.24 -6.78 30.95
N ILE A 263 3.95 -6.72 30.60
CA ILE A 263 3.38 -6.10 29.39
C ILE A 263 2.44 -4.91 29.69
N ASP A 264 2.58 -4.24 30.85
CA ASP A 264 1.72 -3.11 31.29
C ASP A 264 1.63 -1.97 30.26
N VAL A 265 2.73 -1.73 29.55
CA VAL A 265 2.87 -0.71 28.51
C VAL A 265 1.80 -0.81 27.40
N LEU A 266 1.20 -1.98 27.17
CA LEU A 266 0.12 -2.16 26.20
C LEU A 266 -1.15 -1.37 26.55
N LEU A 267 -1.34 -1.02 27.83
CA LEU A 267 -2.41 -0.11 28.28
C LEU A 267 -2.17 1.34 27.81
N HIS A 268 -0.91 1.71 27.56
CA HIS A 268 -0.50 3.07 27.23
C HIS A 268 -0.25 3.31 25.74
N ILE A 269 -0.40 2.29 24.88
CA ILE A 269 -0.28 2.43 23.42
C ILE A 269 -1.66 2.55 22.75
N LYS A 270 -1.71 3.30 21.65
CA LYS A 270 -2.92 3.50 20.85
C LYS A 270 -2.81 2.77 19.53
N VAL A 271 -3.44 1.61 19.43
CA VAL A 271 -3.51 0.82 18.20
C VAL A 271 -4.74 1.25 17.37
N ARG A 272 -4.57 1.24 16.06
CA ARG A 272 -5.58 1.46 15.01
C ARG A 272 -5.26 0.54 13.84
N GLY A 273 -6.27 0.13 13.09
CA GLY A 273 -6.15 -0.76 11.94
C GLY A 273 -7.13 -1.93 12.02
N PRO A 274 -7.03 -2.91 11.12
CA PRO A 274 -7.88 -4.10 11.11
C PRO A 274 -7.80 -4.91 12.42
N GLU A 275 -8.95 -5.38 12.91
CA GLU A 275 -9.05 -6.22 14.10
C GLU A 275 -8.85 -7.72 13.78
N PRO A 276 -8.34 -8.55 14.72
CA PRO A 276 -7.92 -8.18 16.07
C PRO A 276 -6.59 -7.42 16.07
N TRP A 277 -6.43 -6.46 16.97
CA TRP A 277 -5.19 -5.65 17.05
C TRP A 277 -4.00 -6.37 17.67
N PHE A 278 -4.25 -7.35 18.55
CA PHE A 278 -3.22 -8.02 19.32
C PHE A 278 -3.24 -9.53 19.12
N TRP A 279 -2.06 -10.13 19.02
CA TRP A 279 -1.89 -11.58 18.89
C TRP A 279 -0.83 -12.07 19.88
N PHE A 280 -1.16 -13.10 20.65
CA PHE A 280 -0.29 -13.72 21.63
C PHE A 280 -0.22 -15.22 21.38
N ARG A 281 1.00 -15.77 21.31
CA ARG A 281 1.29 -17.21 21.20
C ARG A 281 2.57 -17.55 21.97
N ASN A 282 2.59 -18.62 22.75
CA ASN A 282 3.80 -19.13 23.42
C ASN A 282 4.54 -18.08 24.29
N ASN A 283 3.89 -17.53 25.32
CA ASN A 283 4.50 -16.57 26.25
C ASN A 283 4.36 -17.06 27.71
N SER A 284 5.27 -17.93 28.16
CA SER A 284 5.09 -18.75 29.36
C SER A 284 5.27 -18.06 30.72
N LYS A 285 5.69 -16.79 30.76
CA LYS A 285 5.98 -16.06 32.01
C LYS A 285 5.23 -14.74 32.19
N LEU A 286 4.21 -14.47 31.37
CA LEU A 286 3.38 -13.26 31.51
C LEU A 286 2.79 -13.20 32.92
N CYS A 287 3.04 -12.09 33.62
CA CYS A 287 2.84 -12.00 35.06
C CYS A 287 2.47 -10.57 35.48
N HIS A 288 1.38 -10.44 36.25
CA HIS A 288 0.81 -9.16 36.68
C HIS A 288 -0.10 -9.34 37.91
N THR A 289 -0.37 -8.26 38.64
CA THR A 289 -1.36 -8.28 39.74
C THR A 289 -2.78 -8.50 39.20
N PRO A 290 -3.73 -9.09 39.96
CA PRO A 290 -5.08 -9.40 39.47
C PRO A 290 -5.82 -8.20 38.84
N ASN A 291 -5.69 -7.01 39.43
CA ASN A 291 -6.24 -5.76 38.89
C ASN A 291 -5.62 -5.40 37.53
N MET A 292 -4.30 -5.60 37.38
CA MET A 292 -3.59 -5.33 36.13
C MET A 292 -3.89 -6.39 35.06
N LYS A 293 -3.98 -7.68 35.42
CA LYS A 293 -4.44 -8.77 34.54
C LYS A 293 -5.78 -8.38 33.89
N LYS A 294 -6.78 -8.02 34.70
CA LYS A 294 -8.12 -7.60 34.25
C LYS A 294 -8.07 -6.41 33.28
N LYS A 295 -7.38 -5.31 33.63
CA LYS A 295 -7.25 -4.13 32.76
C LYS A 295 -6.62 -4.45 31.41
N ILE A 296 -5.64 -5.35 31.39
CA ILE A 296 -4.97 -5.79 30.15
C ILE A 296 -5.96 -6.62 29.31
N GLU A 297 -6.65 -7.60 29.87
CA GLU A 297 -7.63 -8.41 29.14
C GLU A 297 -8.79 -7.59 28.57
N GLU A 298 -9.34 -6.64 29.35
CA GLU A 298 -10.34 -5.67 28.89
C GLU A 298 -9.84 -4.85 27.69
N LYS A 299 -8.59 -4.39 27.73
CA LYS A 299 -7.96 -3.62 26.65
C LYS A 299 -7.69 -4.45 25.39
N LEU A 300 -7.41 -5.75 25.56
CA LEU A 300 -7.09 -6.68 24.48
C LEU A 300 -8.33 -7.39 23.90
N MET A 301 -9.48 -7.30 24.57
CA MET A 301 -10.73 -8.01 24.25
C MET A 301 -10.57 -9.54 24.19
N ARG A 302 -9.64 -10.09 24.98
CA ARG A 302 -9.39 -11.53 25.11
C ARG A 302 -8.80 -11.87 26.47
N LYS A 303 -9.03 -13.10 26.93
CA LYS A 303 -8.26 -13.70 28.03
C LYS A 303 -6.82 -13.97 27.58
N LEU A 304 -5.90 -13.95 28.54
CA LEU A 304 -4.52 -14.37 28.37
C LEU A 304 -4.21 -15.55 29.30
N GLU A 305 -3.27 -16.38 28.88
CA GLU A 305 -2.61 -17.33 29.76
C GLU A 305 -1.62 -16.56 30.63
N TRP A 306 -1.91 -16.50 31.93
CA TRP A 306 -1.05 -15.88 32.92
C TRP A 306 -0.29 -16.96 33.68
N ASN A 307 0.94 -16.65 34.04
CA ASN A 307 1.66 -17.40 35.05
C ASN A 307 1.08 -17.02 36.44
N GLU A 308 0.84 -18.01 37.30
CA GLU A 308 0.31 -17.80 38.66
C GLU A 308 1.40 -17.80 39.74
N ASP A 309 2.65 -18.17 39.42
CA ASP A 309 3.83 -18.09 40.29
C ASP A 309 4.36 -16.64 40.43
N CYS A 310 3.47 -15.67 40.35
CA CYS A 310 3.74 -14.23 40.41
C CYS A 310 4.06 -13.70 41.82
N TYR A 311 4.04 -14.56 42.83
CA TYR A 311 4.24 -14.22 44.23
C TYR A 311 5.68 -13.76 44.50
N GLY A 312 5.93 -12.45 44.40
CA GLY A 312 7.21 -11.85 44.79
C GLY A 312 7.53 -10.48 44.19
N MET A 313 6.87 -10.04 43.11
CA MET A 313 7.09 -8.68 42.57
C MET A 313 6.36 -7.61 43.40
N SER A 314 7.01 -7.24 44.50
CA SER A 314 6.66 -6.09 45.35
C SER A 314 6.57 -4.79 44.53
N THR A 315 5.67 -3.91 44.93
CA THR A 315 5.23 -2.69 44.21
C THR A 315 6.24 -1.52 44.20
N GLN A 316 7.52 -1.77 44.45
CA GLN A 316 8.55 -0.73 44.68
C GLN A 316 9.01 0.08 43.43
N TYR A 317 8.31 0.01 42.29
CA TYR A 317 8.68 0.72 41.05
C TYR A 317 7.61 1.70 40.56
N GLU A 318 6.84 2.31 41.46
CA GLU A 318 6.03 3.49 41.16
C GLU A 318 6.82 4.79 41.39
N THR A 319 6.71 5.71 40.44
CA THR A 319 7.16 7.12 40.49
C THR A 319 8.62 7.39 40.90
N THR A 320 9.53 7.16 39.95
CA THR A 320 10.59 8.16 39.70
C THR A 320 10.17 8.95 38.46
N GLU A 321 9.48 10.07 38.66
CA GLU A 321 9.40 11.08 37.61
C GLU A 321 10.76 11.77 37.53
N ASP A 322 11.36 11.81 36.33
CA ASP A 322 12.59 12.56 36.05
C ASP A 322 12.30 14.07 36.16
N THR A 323 12.24 14.56 37.40
CA THR A 323 12.22 15.99 37.69
C THR A 323 13.62 16.53 37.44
N THR A 324 13.88 16.93 36.20
CA THR A 324 15.08 17.69 35.82
C THR A 324 15.06 19.08 36.46
N VAL A 325 15.43 19.13 37.75
CA VAL A 325 15.75 20.38 38.44
C VAL A 325 16.94 21.01 37.73
N THR A 326 16.68 22.11 37.02
CA THR A 326 17.71 22.89 36.36
C THR A 326 18.38 23.78 37.41
N THR A 327 19.37 23.23 38.13
CA THR A 327 20.17 24.00 39.09
C THR A 327 21.10 24.93 38.32
N LEU A 328 20.75 26.22 38.29
CA LEU A 328 21.62 27.28 37.77
C LEU A 328 22.79 27.48 38.72
N ILE A 329 23.92 26.82 38.43
CA ILE A 329 25.20 27.11 39.08
C ILE A 329 25.80 28.34 38.40
N SER A 330 25.70 29.47 39.07
CA SER A 330 26.52 30.65 38.78
C SER A 330 27.89 30.45 39.43
N THR A 331 28.96 30.52 38.66
CA THR A 331 30.35 30.54 39.16
C THR A 331 31.17 31.56 38.41
N ASP A 332 31.14 32.80 38.90
CA ASP A 332 32.31 33.68 38.82
C ASP A 332 33.30 33.25 39.90
N SER A 333 34.52 32.83 39.52
CA SER A 333 35.73 33.24 40.25
C SER A 333 37.01 32.78 39.55
N THR A 334 37.79 33.78 39.20
CA THR A 334 39.19 33.73 38.79
C THR A 334 40.08 33.01 39.82
N SER A 335 40.89 32.03 39.39
CA SER A 335 42.19 31.76 40.03
C SER A 335 43.18 31.07 39.06
N LYS A 336 44.46 31.09 39.43
CA LYS A 336 45.60 30.85 38.54
C LYS A 336 46.00 29.36 38.47
N SER A 337 46.71 28.99 37.39
CA SER A 337 47.46 27.74 37.30
C SER A 337 48.49 27.60 38.45
N PRO A 338 48.96 26.38 38.72
CA PRO A 338 50.27 26.08 38.14
C PRO A 338 50.40 24.73 37.41
N LEU A 339 51.28 24.79 36.42
CA LEU A 339 52.10 23.75 35.82
C LEU A 339 52.39 22.51 36.70
N LEU A 340 52.24 21.31 36.12
CA LEU A 340 53.06 20.14 36.46
C LEU A 340 53.25 19.25 35.23
N THR A 341 54.47 18.70 35.09
CA THR A 341 54.98 18.05 33.87
C THR A 341 55.36 16.60 34.17
N MET A 342 55.10 15.69 33.23
CA MET A 342 55.60 14.31 33.03
C MET A 342 54.43 13.39 32.64
N GLY A 343 54.52 12.47 31.67
CA GLY A 343 55.62 12.18 30.75
C GLY A 343 56.01 10.70 30.73
N THR A 344 55.45 9.92 29.80
CA THR A 344 56.01 8.62 29.38
C THR A 344 55.58 8.25 27.97
N LYS A 345 56.54 7.83 27.14
CA LYS A 345 56.28 7.17 25.86
C LYS A 345 55.86 5.72 26.12
N GLY A 346 54.87 5.24 25.37
CA GLY A 346 54.58 3.81 25.20
C GLY A 346 54.27 3.53 23.74
N ASN A 347 55.24 3.02 23.00
CA ASN A 347 54.98 2.48 21.66
C ASN A 347 54.38 1.09 21.82
N THR A 348 53.20 0.86 21.25
CA THR A 348 52.64 -0.49 21.09
C THR A 348 52.27 -0.68 19.63
N GLU A 349 52.93 -1.63 18.97
CA GLU A 349 52.60 -2.04 17.60
C GLU A 349 51.20 -2.65 17.58
N ILE A 350 50.31 -2.12 16.72
CA ILE A 350 49.00 -2.72 16.48
C ILE A 350 49.14 -3.65 15.27
N SER A 351 49.36 -4.93 15.56
CA SER A 351 49.30 -6.01 14.57
C SER A 351 47.94 -6.01 13.86
N ALA A 352 47.95 -5.88 12.54
CA ALA A 352 46.74 -5.81 11.73
C ALA A 352 46.04 -7.19 11.64
N ILE A 353 45.11 -7.46 12.55
CA ILE A 353 44.20 -8.60 12.42
C ILE A 353 43.19 -8.27 11.30
N SER A 354 43.26 -9.04 10.22
CA SER A 354 42.36 -8.96 9.07
C SER A 354 40.92 -9.29 9.49
N GLY A 355 40.14 -8.26 9.83
CA GLY A 355 38.74 -8.40 10.20
C GLY A 355 37.89 -8.85 9.00
N THR A 356 37.44 -10.10 9.03
CA THR A 356 36.37 -10.59 8.14
C THR A 356 35.12 -9.74 8.34
N LYS A 357 34.58 -9.18 7.24
CA LYS A 357 33.35 -8.39 7.29
C LYS A 357 32.21 -9.26 7.84
N PRO A 358 31.49 -8.86 8.91
CA PRO A 358 30.30 -9.55 9.33
C PRO A 358 29.21 -9.35 8.28
N THR A 359 28.97 -10.35 7.44
CA THR A 359 27.79 -10.42 6.58
C THR A 359 26.56 -10.63 7.45
N THR A 360 25.92 -9.55 7.84
CA THR A 360 24.60 -9.58 8.49
C THR A 360 23.57 -10.13 7.51
N LYS A 361 23.38 -11.45 7.50
CA LYS A 361 22.22 -12.08 6.84
C LYS A 361 20.97 -11.61 7.57
N TRP A 362 20.13 -10.86 6.88
CA TRP A 362 18.80 -10.53 7.36
C TRP A 362 17.91 -11.74 7.08
N TYR A 363 17.37 -12.33 8.14
CA TYR A 363 16.27 -13.28 8.00
C TYR A 363 15.04 -12.48 7.55
N LEU A 364 14.61 -12.67 6.32
CA LEU A 364 13.22 -12.41 5.95
C LEU A 364 12.36 -13.27 6.87
N ILE A 365 11.41 -12.66 7.58
CA ILE A 365 10.44 -13.39 8.40
C ILE A 365 9.41 -13.98 7.44
N GLY A 366 9.82 -15.07 6.81
CA GLY A 366 9.06 -15.97 5.96
C GLY A 366 9.01 -17.37 6.56
N GLU A 367 9.06 -17.48 7.90
CA GLU A 367 8.51 -18.68 8.54
C GLU A 367 7.03 -18.72 8.18
N HIS A 368 6.64 -19.74 7.43
CA HIS A 368 5.24 -20.07 7.16
C HIS A 368 4.63 -20.58 8.48
N GLU A 369 4.34 -19.65 9.39
CA GLU A 369 3.51 -19.90 10.56
C GLU A 369 2.14 -20.31 10.01
N TYR A 370 1.85 -21.61 10.06
CA TYR A 370 0.56 -22.18 9.65
C TYR A 370 -0.55 -21.31 10.21
N ILE A 371 -1.30 -20.68 9.31
CA ILE A 371 -2.47 -19.93 9.70
C ILE A 371 -3.54 -20.98 9.99
N ASP A 372 -3.62 -21.40 11.25
CA ASP A 372 -4.88 -21.92 11.77
C ASP A 372 -5.90 -20.78 11.61
N THR A 373 -6.62 -20.83 10.49
CA THR A 373 -7.81 -20.04 10.29
C THR A 373 -8.91 -20.69 11.10
N ASP A 374 -8.89 -20.43 12.40
CA ASP A 374 -10.11 -20.37 13.20
C ASP A 374 -11.01 -19.30 12.58
N TYR A 375 -11.72 -19.69 11.51
CA TYR A 375 -12.94 -19.04 11.09
C TYR A 375 -13.97 -19.31 12.17
N GLY A 376 -13.90 -18.55 13.26
CA GLY A 376 -14.97 -18.48 14.24
C GLY A 376 -16.26 -18.13 13.51
N THR A 377 -17.14 -19.12 13.35
CA THR A 377 -18.36 -19.07 12.54
C THR A 377 -19.46 -18.28 13.25
N GLU A 378 -19.18 -17.02 13.59
CA GLU A 378 -20.13 -16.11 14.23
C GLU A 378 -19.87 -14.64 13.81
N SER A 379 -19.64 -14.44 12.51
CA SER A 379 -19.54 -13.09 11.95
C SER A 379 -20.89 -12.37 12.02
N ASN A 380 -20.88 -11.11 12.49
CA ASN A 380 -22.06 -10.21 12.53
C ASN A 380 -22.69 -9.90 11.14
N LEU A 381 -22.20 -10.52 10.05
CA LEU A 381 -22.71 -10.38 8.69
C LEU A 381 -24.21 -10.72 8.60
N THR A 382 -24.68 -11.74 9.34
CA THR A 382 -26.09 -12.16 9.40
C THR A 382 -27.03 -11.08 9.92
N LYS A 383 -26.53 -10.07 10.66
CA LYS A 383 -27.32 -8.91 11.12
C LYS A 383 -27.30 -7.73 10.15
N ILE A 384 -26.29 -7.64 9.28
CA ILE A 384 -26.15 -6.53 8.31
C ILE A 384 -26.93 -6.81 7.02
N VAL A 385 -26.93 -8.07 6.54
CA VAL A 385 -27.63 -8.45 5.30
C VAL A 385 -29.13 -8.07 5.30
N PRO A 386 -29.93 -8.32 6.36
CA PRO A 386 -31.33 -7.91 6.41
C PRO A 386 -31.54 -6.40 6.29
N LEU A 387 -30.68 -5.59 6.93
CA LEU A 387 -30.76 -4.12 6.87
C LEU A 387 -30.46 -3.58 5.47
N VAL A 388 -29.47 -4.16 4.78
CA VAL A 388 -29.15 -3.81 3.39
C VAL A 388 -30.31 -4.17 2.46
N VAL A 389 -30.89 -5.36 2.61
CA VAL A 389 -32.06 -5.81 1.81
C VAL A 389 -33.28 -4.91 2.04
N ILE A 390 -33.61 -4.59 3.29
CA ILE A 390 -34.72 -3.67 3.62
C ILE A 390 -34.48 -2.27 3.03
N SER A 391 -33.25 -1.74 3.13
CA SER A 391 -32.92 -0.44 2.54
C SER A 391 -33.05 -0.44 1.02
N CYS A 392 -32.61 -1.51 0.34
CA CYS A 392 -32.76 -1.65 -1.11
C CYS A 392 -34.23 -1.78 -1.53
N LEU A 393 -35.06 -2.52 -0.78
CA LEU A 393 -36.50 -2.63 -1.04
C LEU A 393 -37.23 -1.29 -0.85
N LEU A 394 -36.86 -0.51 0.16
CA LEU A 394 -37.41 0.84 0.38
C LEU A 394 -36.98 1.83 -0.73
N LEU A 395 -35.73 1.81 -1.16
CA LEU A 395 -35.28 2.64 -2.28
C LEU A 395 -35.93 2.23 -3.61
N GLY A 396 -36.11 0.92 -3.83
CA GLY A 396 -36.84 0.39 -4.98
C GLY A 396 -38.30 0.82 -5.00
N SER A 397 -39.01 0.71 -3.86
CA SER A 397 -40.41 1.15 -3.78
C SER A 397 -40.55 2.67 -3.94
N CYS A 398 -39.66 3.47 -3.35
CA CYS A 398 -39.62 4.92 -3.59
C CYS A 398 -39.41 5.26 -5.07
N ALA A 399 -38.51 4.55 -5.78
CA ALA A 399 -38.29 4.75 -7.20
C ALA A 399 -39.52 4.40 -8.04
N ILE A 400 -40.20 3.29 -7.74
CA ILE A 400 -41.46 2.88 -8.39
C ILE A 400 -42.55 3.93 -8.14
N CYS A 401 -42.75 4.37 -6.90
CA CYS A 401 -43.69 5.44 -6.55
C CYS A 401 -43.40 6.76 -7.30
N PHE A 402 -42.12 7.10 -7.48
CA PHE A 402 -41.72 8.29 -8.24
C PHE A 402 -42.02 8.16 -9.74
N ILE A 403 -41.79 6.98 -10.34
CA ILE A 403 -42.15 6.71 -11.74
C ILE A 403 -43.67 6.75 -11.94
N VAL A 404 -44.44 6.15 -11.04
CA VAL A 404 -45.92 6.16 -11.09
C VAL A 404 -46.47 7.57 -10.93
N THR A 405 -45.98 8.36 -9.98
CA THR A 405 -46.42 9.76 -9.81
C THR A 405 -46.07 10.64 -11.01
N LEU A 406 -44.89 10.47 -11.62
CA LEU A 406 -44.55 11.15 -12.88
C LEU A 406 -45.48 10.72 -14.04
N GLY A 407 -45.82 9.43 -14.14
CA GLY A 407 -46.77 8.91 -15.13
C GLY A 407 -48.17 9.52 -14.98
N LEU A 408 -48.70 9.56 -13.76
CA LEU A 408 -50.00 10.16 -13.44
C LEU A 408 -50.02 11.68 -13.69
N LEU A 409 -48.94 12.39 -13.36
CA LEU A 409 -48.79 13.82 -13.66
C LEU A 409 -48.69 14.11 -15.17
N SER A 410 -48.10 13.19 -15.94
CA SER A 410 -48.07 13.28 -17.41
C SER A 410 -49.47 13.08 -18.02
N SER A 411 -50.20 12.04 -17.57
CA SER A 411 -51.55 11.73 -18.05
C SER A 411 -52.55 12.86 -17.81
N ARG A 412 -52.47 13.55 -16.66
CA ARG A 412 -53.31 14.74 -16.39
C ARG A 412 -53.02 15.93 -17.32
N ARG A 413 -51.85 16.00 -17.97
CA ARG A 413 -51.55 17.06 -18.95
C ARG A 413 -52.15 16.77 -20.32
N THR A 414 -52.23 15.51 -20.75
CA THR A 414 -52.83 15.15 -22.05
C THR A 414 -54.35 15.33 -22.05
N GLN A 415 -55.05 15.01 -20.95
CA GLN A 415 -56.50 15.26 -20.84
C GLN A 415 -56.89 16.75 -20.87
N LYS A 416 -55.96 17.68 -20.58
CA LYS A 416 -56.23 19.12 -20.66
C LYS A 416 -56.12 19.72 -22.07
N PHE A 417 -55.72 18.93 -23.07
CA PHE A 417 -55.56 19.37 -24.46
C PHE A 417 -56.58 18.76 -25.45
N SER A 418 -57.43 17.83 -25.02
CA SER A 418 -58.49 17.25 -25.86
C SER A 418 -59.82 18.00 -25.82
N GLY A 419 -59.86 19.19 -25.20
CA GLY A 419 -61.07 20.00 -24.99
C GLY A 419 -61.18 21.26 -25.87
N ILE A 420 -60.42 21.34 -26.97
CA ILE A 420 -60.47 22.46 -27.92
C ILE A 420 -60.87 21.91 -29.28
N GLU A 421 -62.18 21.70 -29.47
CA GLU A 421 -62.77 21.59 -30.80
C GLU A 421 -62.75 22.98 -31.46
N HIS A 422 -61.85 23.16 -32.43
CA HIS A 422 -61.92 24.31 -33.34
C HIS A 422 -62.52 23.88 -34.67
N ASN A 423 -63.80 24.21 -34.85
CA ASN A 423 -64.39 24.37 -36.18
C ASN A 423 -63.57 25.36 -37.01
N TYR A 424 -63.04 24.91 -38.15
CA TYR A 424 -62.71 25.78 -39.28
C TYR A 424 -63.12 25.10 -40.60
N PRO A 425 -63.60 25.86 -41.60
CA PRO A 425 -64.24 25.30 -42.79
C PRO A 425 -63.23 24.90 -43.87
N ALA A 426 -63.72 24.12 -44.83
CA ALA A 426 -62.99 23.77 -46.04
C ALA A 426 -62.64 25.01 -46.89
N ASN A 427 -61.49 24.97 -47.58
CA ASN A 427 -61.40 25.18 -49.04
C ASN A 427 -59.94 25.12 -49.55
N ALA A 428 -59.82 25.08 -50.87
CA ALA A 428 -58.62 25.29 -51.70
C ALA A 428 -57.63 24.12 -51.79
N GLU A 429 -57.93 23.24 -52.75
CA GLU A 429 -56.99 22.44 -53.51
C GLU A 429 -55.81 23.30 -54.04
N LEU A 430 -54.60 22.72 -54.08
CA LEU A 430 -53.76 22.87 -55.26
C LEU A 430 -52.85 21.65 -55.44
N SER A 431 -53.00 21.00 -56.59
CA SER A 431 -52.22 19.83 -57.00
C SER A 431 -50.97 20.25 -57.78
N VAL A 432 -49.84 19.58 -57.53
CA VAL A 432 -48.73 19.55 -58.49
C VAL A 432 -48.24 18.10 -58.62
N SER A 433 -48.05 17.71 -59.88
CA SER A 433 -47.95 16.34 -60.39
C SER A 433 -46.69 15.57 -60.01
N THR A 434 -46.87 14.28 -59.75
CA THR A 434 -45.89 13.21 -59.97
C THR A 434 -45.57 13.04 -61.46
N GLY A 435 -44.38 12.50 -61.79
CA GLY A 435 -44.15 12.03 -63.17
C GLY A 435 -42.71 11.69 -63.56
N ARG A 436 -42.24 10.46 -63.25
CA ARG A 436 -41.82 9.50 -64.30
C ARG A 436 -41.48 8.12 -63.72
N ALA A 437 -41.86 7.10 -64.48
CA ALA A 437 -41.53 5.69 -64.25
C ALA A 437 -40.61 5.15 -65.36
N GLN A 438 -40.31 3.85 -65.25
CA GLN A 438 -40.01 2.88 -66.34
C GLN A 438 -38.59 2.91 -66.98
N GLN A 439 -37.97 1.77 -67.35
CA GLN A 439 -38.28 0.34 -67.10
C GLN A 439 -37.06 -0.58 -67.38
N ALA A 440 -37.02 -1.78 -66.77
CA ALA A 440 -36.18 -2.95 -67.12
C ALA A 440 -34.64 -2.82 -66.94
N GLY A 441 -33.87 -3.90 -66.79
CA GLY A 441 -34.22 -5.32 -66.65
C GLY A 441 -32.98 -6.23 -66.67
N GLU A 442 -33.23 -7.53 -66.79
CA GLU A 442 -32.30 -8.63 -67.11
C GLU A 442 -31.26 -9.12 -66.08
N ASP A 443 -31.36 -10.43 -65.83
CA ASP A 443 -30.41 -11.26 -65.10
C ASP A 443 -29.13 -11.53 -65.91
N THR A 444 -28.01 -11.81 -65.24
CA THR A 444 -27.15 -12.94 -65.66
C THR A 444 -26.19 -13.39 -64.57
N GLU A 445 -25.90 -14.69 -64.59
CA GLU A 445 -25.15 -15.44 -63.60
C GLU A 445 -23.68 -15.65 -64.01
N THR A 446 -22.89 -16.27 -63.13
CA THR A 446 -21.59 -16.96 -63.37
C THR A 446 -20.27 -16.15 -63.48
N ALA A 447 -19.57 -16.11 -62.35
CA ALA A 447 -18.21 -16.61 -62.14
C ALA A 447 -17.07 -16.33 -63.16
N ARG A 448 -15.97 -15.68 -62.68
CA ARG A 448 -14.60 -16.28 -62.68
C ARG A 448 -13.48 -15.48 -61.99
N LYS A 449 -12.52 -16.26 -61.45
CA LYS A 449 -11.05 -16.05 -61.37
C LYS A 449 -10.44 -15.01 -60.41
N LYS A 450 -9.86 -15.57 -59.33
CA LYS A 450 -8.43 -15.49 -58.95
C LYS A 450 -7.70 -14.15 -59.17
N SER A 451 -7.61 -13.31 -58.14
CA SER A 451 -6.53 -12.33 -58.00
C SER A 451 -5.30 -12.96 -57.34
N LYS A 452 -4.10 -12.71 -57.90
CA LYS A 452 -2.82 -13.17 -57.34
C LYS A 452 -2.37 -12.21 -56.24
N SER A 453 -1.98 -12.71 -55.07
CA SER A 453 -1.27 -11.88 -54.08
C SER A 453 0.12 -11.52 -54.63
N LYS A 454 0.46 -10.23 -54.60
CA LYS A 454 1.79 -9.71 -54.96
C LYS A 454 2.53 -9.36 -53.68
N THR A 455 3.52 -10.16 -53.31
CA THR A 455 4.39 -9.93 -52.15
C THR A 455 5.31 -8.73 -52.41
N GLY A 456 4.95 -7.57 -51.85
CA GLY A 456 5.76 -6.35 -51.88
C GLY A 456 6.98 -6.45 -50.96
N ARG A 457 8.13 -6.84 -51.50
CA ARG A 457 9.40 -6.97 -50.76
C ARG A 457 10.08 -5.61 -50.57
N VAL A 458 9.78 -4.91 -49.48
CA VAL A 458 10.41 -3.62 -49.14
C VAL A 458 11.89 -3.83 -48.78
N ARG A 459 12.80 -3.43 -49.67
CA ARG A 459 14.23 -3.28 -49.37
C ARG A 459 14.44 -2.01 -48.53
N TYR A 460 14.96 -2.16 -47.32
CA TYR A 460 15.53 -1.04 -46.57
C TYR A 460 16.99 -0.82 -46.97
N GLU A 461 17.28 0.33 -47.57
CA GLU A 461 18.66 0.76 -47.85
C GLU A 461 19.39 1.14 -46.55
N LYS A 462 20.57 0.55 -46.34
CA LYS A 462 21.47 0.91 -45.25
C LYS A 462 22.14 2.26 -45.55
N LYS A 463 21.71 3.34 -44.89
CA LYS A 463 22.48 4.60 -44.89
C LYS A 463 23.74 4.46 -44.00
N PRO A 464 24.91 4.96 -44.44
CA PRO A 464 26.18 4.73 -43.75
C PRO A 464 26.36 5.58 -42.48
N LEU A 465 26.96 4.96 -41.46
CA LEU A 465 27.33 5.58 -40.19
C LEU A 465 28.43 6.65 -40.37
N ARG A 466 28.08 7.94 -40.24
CA ARG A 466 29.06 9.02 -40.13
C ARG A 466 29.82 8.94 -38.79
N LYS A 467 31.06 8.46 -38.83
CA LYS A 467 32.03 8.60 -37.73
C LYS A 467 32.29 10.09 -37.44
N ARG A 468 31.84 10.60 -36.29
CA ARG A 468 32.39 11.84 -35.71
C ARG A 468 33.48 11.50 -34.71
N ARG A 469 34.74 11.77 -35.07
CA ARG A 469 35.87 11.75 -34.13
C ARG A 469 35.88 13.04 -33.30
N ARG A 470 36.19 12.87 -32.01
CA ARG A 470 36.89 13.77 -31.07
C ARG A 470 36.67 15.28 -31.20
N ASP A 471 36.30 15.89 -30.08
CA ASP A 471 37.21 16.87 -29.48
C ASP A 471 37.11 16.87 -27.94
N TYR A 472 38.24 16.69 -27.27
CA TYR A 472 38.35 16.61 -25.80
C TYR A 472 39.15 17.83 -25.31
N ARG A 473 38.48 18.96 -25.07
CA ARG A 473 39.13 20.12 -24.42
C ARG A 473 39.11 19.96 -22.91
N GLY A 474 40.23 19.53 -22.34
CA GLY A 474 40.43 19.52 -20.89
C GLY A 474 40.43 20.94 -20.31
N ARG A 475 39.78 21.13 -19.16
CA ARG A 475 40.00 22.29 -18.29
C ARG A 475 40.62 21.83 -16.98
N ARG A 476 41.94 22.01 -16.86
CA ARG A 476 42.62 22.10 -15.56
C ARG A 476 41.99 23.25 -14.76
N ILE A 477 41.40 22.97 -13.61
CA ILE A 477 41.19 24.00 -12.58
C ILE A 477 42.37 23.87 -11.62
N LYS A 478 43.16 24.95 -11.50
CA LYS A 478 44.33 25.00 -10.62
C LYS A 478 43.88 25.03 -9.17
N ALA A 479 44.41 24.12 -8.35
CA ALA A 479 44.36 24.28 -6.90
C ALA A 479 45.16 25.54 -6.51
N LYS A 480 44.56 26.43 -5.74
CA LYS A 480 45.22 27.65 -5.23
C LYS A 480 45.56 27.44 -3.76
N ARG A 481 46.78 26.97 -3.48
CA ARG A 481 47.39 27.08 -2.15
C ARG A 481 47.38 28.56 -1.74
N ARG A 482 47.01 28.84 -0.49
CA ARG A 482 47.44 30.05 0.23
C ARG A 482 48.01 29.61 1.57
N HIS A 483 49.32 29.78 1.71
CA HIS A 483 49.93 30.04 3.01
C HIS A 483 49.73 31.52 3.34
N SER A 484 49.50 31.78 4.62
CA SER A 484 49.85 32.99 5.36
C SER A 484 49.80 32.52 6.82
N GLU A 485 50.91 32.13 7.43
CA GLU A 485 51.91 33.01 8.03
C GLU A 485 51.33 33.99 9.05
N ASP A 486 51.96 33.92 10.22
CA ASP A 486 51.71 34.65 11.45
C ASP A 486 51.55 36.17 11.29
N LYS A 487 50.75 36.75 12.20
CA LYS A 487 51.27 37.78 13.10
C LYS A 487 50.46 37.94 14.37
N SER A 488 51.19 38.09 15.46
CA SER A 488 50.77 38.34 16.84
C SER A 488 49.82 39.53 17.03
N ARG A 489 48.84 39.39 17.92
CA ARG A 489 48.86 40.12 19.20
C ARG A 489 48.02 39.41 20.26
#